data_AF-A0A7J8V2J8-F1
#
_entry.id   AF-A0A7J8V2J8-F1
#
_cell.length_a   1.000
_cell.length_b   1.000
_cell.length_c   1.000
_cell.angle_alpha   90.00
_cell.angle_beta   90.00
_cell.angle_gamma   90.00
#
_symmetry.space_group_name_H-M   'P 1'
#
loop_
_entity.id
_entity.type
_entity.pdbx_description
1 polymer ?
#
loop_
_entity_poly.entity_id
_entity_poly.type
_entity_poly.pdbx_seq_one_letter_code
_entity_poly.pdbx_strand_id
1 'polypeptide(L)'
;MFHLDKDETWAVDFEKVKSKAAVDLESMVTHEIGHILGLAHSSVKEAVMYPSLKPRNKKVNLKLDDVEGVQALYGSNPNFKFSSLL
;
A
#
# COMPACT_ATOMS: atom_id res chain seq x y z
N MET A 1 14.62 -4.65 -3.96
CA MET A 1 14.67 -4.23 -5.37
C MET A 1 13.24 -3.96 -5.80
N PHE A 2 12.92 -2.76 -6.26
CA PHE A 2 11.57 -2.37 -6.68
C PHE A 2 11.41 -2.71 -8.16
N HIS A 3 10.40 -3.51 -8.51
CA HIS A 3 10.13 -3.89 -9.89
C HIS A 3 8.64 -3.82 -10.15
N LEU A 4 8.27 -3.26 -11.30
CA LEU A 4 6.89 -3.29 -11.80
C LEU A 4 6.86 -4.22 -12.99
N ASP A 5 5.91 -5.16 -12.98
CA ASP A 5 5.67 -6.01 -14.13
C ASP A 5 5.11 -5.17 -15.29
N LYS A 6 5.72 -5.31 -16.46
CA LYS A 6 5.30 -4.61 -17.68
C LYS A 6 3.97 -5.16 -18.21
N ASP A 7 3.64 -6.40 -17.91
CA ASP A 7 2.44 -7.07 -18.44
C ASP A 7 1.17 -6.67 -17.66
N GLU A 8 1.32 -5.98 -16.52
CA GLU A 8 0.21 -5.47 -15.74
C GLU A 8 -0.44 -4.22 -16.35
N THR A 9 -1.77 -4.13 -16.23
CA THR A 9 -2.51 -2.93 -16.65
C THR A 9 -2.51 -1.91 -15.52
N TRP A 10 -1.43 -1.14 -15.40
CA TRP A 10 -1.30 -0.09 -14.39
C TRP A 10 -2.28 1.06 -14.60
N ALA A 11 -2.95 1.49 -13.53
CA ALA A 11 -3.84 2.63 -13.55
C ALA A 11 -3.59 3.55 -12.35
N VAL A 12 -3.48 4.85 -12.63
CA VAL A 12 -3.57 5.92 -11.61
C VAL A 12 -4.99 6.47 -11.52
N ASP A 13 -5.73 6.37 -12.62
CA ASP A 13 -7.12 6.78 -12.74
C ASP A 13 -7.93 5.66 -13.38
N PHE A 14 -8.70 5.03 -12.52
CA PHE A 14 -9.61 3.94 -12.82
C PHE A 14 -10.80 4.35 -13.68
N GLU A 15 -11.09 5.64 -13.81
CA GLU A 15 -12.07 6.16 -14.75
C GLU A 15 -11.50 6.34 -16.16
N LYS A 16 -10.18 6.48 -16.31
CA LYS A 16 -9.53 6.53 -17.63
C LYS A 16 -9.15 5.14 -18.14
N VAL A 17 -8.67 4.28 -17.24
CA VAL A 17 -8.30 2.89 -17.57
C VAL A 17 -9.46 1.96 -17.20
N LYS A 18 -10.28 1.59 -18.18
CA LYS A 18 -11.52 0.81 -17.96
C LYS A 18 -11.33 -0.71 -17.86
N SER A 19 -10.10 -1.22 -18.01
CA SER A 19 -9.82 -2.65 -17.89
C SER A 19 -10.25 -3.17 -16.51
N LYS A 20 -10.98 -4.28 -16.48
CA LYS A 20 -11.34 -4.97 -15.23
C LYS A 20 -10.13 -5.58 -14.52
N ALA A 21 -9.04 -5.81 -15.25
CA ALA A 21 -7.77 -6.29 -14.72
C ALA A 21 -6.86 -5.13 -14.26
N ALA A 22 -7.30 -3.87 -14.36
CA ALA A 22 -6.45 -2.75 -13.98
C ALA A 22 -6.05 -2.78 -12.51
N VAL A 23 -4.75 -2.62 -12.25
CA VAL A 23 -4.15 -2.58 -10.92
C VAL A 23 -3.85 -1.12 -10.56
N ASP A 24 -4.20 -0.72 -9.35
CA ASP A 24 -3.92 0.63 -8.87
C ASP A 24 -2.41 0.79 -8.61
N LEU A 25 -1.77 1.63 -9.42
CA LEU A 25 -0.31 1.82 -9.38
C LEU A 25 0.13 2.40 -8.03
N GLU A 26 -0.64 3.35 -7.49
CA GLU A 26 -0.32 4.01 -6.22
C GLU A 26 -0.33 3.02 -5.06
N SER A 27 -1.32 2.12 -5.01
CA SER A 27 -1.41 1.06 -4.00
C SER A 27 -0.21 0.11 -4.05
N MET A 28 0.18 -0.35 -5.25
CA MET A 28 1.37 -1.22 -5.41
C MET A 28 2.66 -0.50 -5.04
N VAL A 29 2.85 0.73 -5.50
CA VAL A 29 4.05 1.52 -5.16
C VAL A 29 4.14 1.74 -3.65
N THR A 30 3.03 2.04 -2.98
CA THR A 30 3.00 2.24 -1.52
C THR A 30 3.41 0.96 -0.77
N HIS A 31 2.91 -0.20 -1.20
CA HIS A 31 3.28 -1.52 -0.66
C HIS A 31 4.78 -1.80 -0.80
N GLU A 32 5.32 -1.62 -1.99
CA GLU A 32 6.73 -1.88 -2.28
C GLU A 32 7.67 -0.88 -1.58
N ILE A 33 7.24 0.38 -1.39
CA ILE A 33 7.97 1.33 -0.53
C ILE A 33 8.02 0.82 0.92
N GLY A 34 6.94 0.20 1.42
CA GLY A 34 6.95 -0.46 2.73
C GLY A 34 8.04 -1.54 2.83
N HIS A 35 8.20 -2.36 1.80
CA HIS A 35 9.31 -3.33 1.73
C HIS A 35 10.69 -2.67 1.68
N ILE A 36 10.85 -1.55 0.94
CA ILE A 36 12.11 -0.78 0.93
C ILE A 36 12.44 -0.26 2.33
N LEU A 37 11.42 0.13 3.10
CA LEU A 37 11.53 0.55 4.50
C LEU A 37 11.69 -0.62 5.48
N GLY A 38 11.73 -1.87 5.00
CA GLY A 38 11.96 -3.06 5.83
C GLY A 38 10.71 -3.69 6.44
N LEU A 39 9.51 -3.27 6.03
CA LEU A 39 8.27 -3.93 6.45
C LEU A 39 8.10 -5.27 5.74
N ALA A 40 7.69 -6.29 6.49
CA ALA A 40 7.26 -7.57 5.93
C ALA A 40 5.76 -7.52 5.56
N HIS A 41 5.29 -8.55 4.85
CA HIS A 41 3.86 -8.71 4.62
C HIS A 41 3.08 -8.81 5.93
N SER A 42 1.91 -8.17 5.95
CA SER A 42 0.96 -8.24 7.05
C SER A 42 -0.10 -9.31 6.83
N SER A 43 -0.58 -9.93 7.91
CA SER A 43 -1.79 -10.76 7.90
C SER A 43 -3.09 -9.95 7.99
N VAL A 44 -3.02 -8.66 8.30
CA VAL A 44 -4.18 -7.76 8.39
C VAL A 44 -4.64 -7.39 6.99
N LYS A 45 -5.85 -7.81 6.63
CA LYS A 45 -6.36 -7.71 5.25
C LYS A 45 -6.52 -6.26 4.79
N GLU A 46 -6.76 -5.33 5.69
CA GLU A 46 -6.97 -3.92 5.39
C GLU A 46 -5.66 -3.16 5.24
N ALA A 47 -4.56 -3.69 5.76
CA ALA A 47 -3.24 -3.08 5.69
C ALA A 47 -2.75 -2.94 4.25
N VAL A 48 -1.91 -1.92 4.03
CA VAL A 48 -1.20 -1.74 2.77
C VAL A 48 -0.24 -2.90 2.56
N MET A 49 0.44 -3.36 3.62
CA MET A 49 1.38 -4.49 3.56
C MET A 49 0.73 -5.88 3.43
N TYR A 50 -0.59 -5.99 3.28
CA TYR A 50 -1.22 -7.28 2.97
C TYR A 50 -0.75 -7.80 1.60
N PRO A 51 -0.36 -9.08 1.45
CA PRO A 51 0.35 -9.59 0.26
C PRO A 51 -0.49 -9.70 -1.02
N SER A 52 -1.70 -9.15 -1.05
CA SER A 52 -2.52 -9.15 -2.26
C SER A 52 -3.36 -7.89 -2.43
N LEU A 53 -3.42 -7.42 -3.67
CA LEU A 53 -4.28 -6.35 -4.13
C LEU A 53 -5.20 -6.91 -5.21
N LYS A 54 -6.51 -6.78 -5.01
CA LYS A 54 -7.48 -7.17 -6.04
C LYS A 54 -7.48 -6.13 -7.17
N PRO A 55 -7.68 -6.53 -8.44
CA PRO A 55 -7.92 -5.59 -9.51
C PRO A 55 -9.03 -4.62 -9.14
N ARG A 56 -8.93 -3.37 -9.62
CA ARG A 56 -9.92 -2.31 -9.37
C ARG A 56 -10.06 -1.85 -7.91
N ASN A 57 -9.27 -2.38 -6.98
CA ASN A 57 -9.25 -1.91 -5.59
C ASN A 57 -8.12 -0.92 -5.37
N LYS A 58 -8.32 -0.02 -4.38
CA LYS A 58 -7.30 0.90 -3.88
C LYS A 58 -6.99 0.61 -2.42
N LYS A 59 -5.72 0.69 -2.05
CA LYS A 59 -5.15 0.52 -0.71
C LYS A 59 -3.98 1.47 -0.48
N VAL A 60 -4.25 2.76 -0.66
CA VAL A 60 -3.25 3.82 -0.46
C VAL A 60 -3.27 4.39 0.95
N ASN A 61 -4.42 4.28 1.64
CA ASN A 61 -4.60 4.80 2.98
C ASN A 61 -3.99 3.82 3.99
N LEU A 62 -2.91 4.26 4.64
CA LEU A 62 -2.27 3.53 5.73
C LEU A 62 -3.27 3.12 6.80
N LYS A 63 -3.08 1.93 7.36
CA LYS A 63 -3.82 1.43 8.53
C LYS A 63 -2.92 1.46 9.76
N LEU A 64 -3.56 1.22 10.91
CA LEU A 64 -2.84 1.19 12.18
C LEU A 64 -1.67 0.20 12.15
N ASP A 65 -1.89 -0.99 11.58
CA ASP A 65 -0.88 -2.02 11.38
C ASP A 65 0.35 -1.52 10.58
N ASP A 66 0.12 -0.75 9.51
CA ASP A 66 1.21 -0.19 8.70
C ASP A 66 2.01 0.87 9.50
N VAL A 67 1.32 1.71 10.27
CA VAL A 67 1.94 2.75 11.11
C VAL A 67 2.72 2.15 12.28
N GLU A 68 2.14 1.18 12.98
CA GLU A 68 2.81 0.47 14.06
C GLU A 68 4.05 -0.27 13.56
N GLY A 69 3.95 -0.93 12.40
CA GLY A 69 5.08 -1.60 11.78
C GLY A 69 6.25 -0.66 11.48
N VAL A 70 6.00 0.49 10.83
CA VAL A 70 7.09 1.41 10.48
C VAL A 70 7.66 2.11 11.71
N GLN A 71 6.82 2.44 12.70
CA GLN A 71 7.30 3.05 13.95
C GLN A 71 8.08 2.06 14.82
N ALA A 72 7.81 0.75 14.73
CA ALA A 72 8.63 -0.25 15.41
C ALA A 72 10.07 -0.29 14.85
N LEU A 73 10.27 0.06 13.58
CA LEU A 73 11.59 0.10 12.94
C LEU A 73 12.31 1.43 13.16
N TYR A 74 11.59 2.56 13.13
CA TYR A 74 12.19 3.90 13.07
C TYR A 74 11.84 4.82 14.24
N GLY A 75 11.03 4.35 15.19
CA GLY A 75 10.53 5.12 16.32
C GLY A 75 9.20 5.82 16.04
N SER A 76 8.51 6.21 17.11
CA SER A 76 7.20 6.87 17.04
C SER A 76 7.30 8.27 16.45
N ASN A 77 6.35 8.62 15.58
CA ASN A 77 6.18 9.99 15.11
C ASN A 77 5.48 10.83 16.19
N PRO A 78 6.12 11.86 16.77
CA PRO A 78 5.53 12.66 17.85
C PRO A 78 4.28 13.45 17.42
N ASN A 79 4.04 13.61 16.12
CA ASN A 79 2.88 14.29 15.56
C ASN A 79 1.77 13.32 15.12
N PHE A 80 1.97 12.02 15.23
CA PHE A 80 0.95 11.05 14.86
C PHE A 80 -0.25 11.12 15.81
N LYS A 81 -1.45 11.15 15.24
CA LYS A 81 -2.71 11.08 15.96
C LYS A 81 -3.54 9.96 15.35
N PHE A 82 -4.18 9.13 16.16
CA PHE A 82 -5.08 8.07 15.66
C PHE A 82 -6.20 8.63 14.76
N SER A 83 -6.64 9.87 15.01
CA SER A 83 -7.60 10.58 14.16
C SER A 83 -7.11 10.85 12.74
N SER A 84 -5.81 10.75 12.48
CA SER A 84 -5.23 10.87 11.13
C SER A 84 -5.46 9.64 10.25
N LEU A 85 -5.98 8.55 10.82
CA LEU A 85 -6.33 7.31 10.09
C LEU A 85 -7.83 7.16 9.82
N LEU A 86 -8.65 8.09 10.33
CA LEU A 86 -10.10 8.17 10.11
C LEU A 86 -10.41 9.05 8.89
#